data_AF-A0A636D5B2-F1
#
_entry.id   AF-A0A636D5B2-F1
#
_cell.length_a   1.000
_cell.length_b   1.000
_cell.length_c   1.000
_cell.angle_alpha   90.00
_cell.angle_beta   90.00
_cell.angle_gamma   90.00
#
_symmetry.space_group_name_H-M   'P 1'
#
loop_
_entity.id
_entity.type
_entity.pdbx_description
1 polymer ?
#
loop_
_entity_poly.entity_id
_entity_poly.type
_entity_poly.pdbx_seq_one_letter_code
_entity_poly.pdbx_strand_id
1 'polypeptide(L)' 'MPFHIGSGCLPATISNRRIYRIAWSDTPPEMSSWEKMKEFFCSTHQT' A
#
# COMPACT_ATOMS: atom_id res chain seq x y z
N MET A 1 -9.15 -12.77 10.03
CA MET A 1 -9.05 -13.55 8.77
C MET A 1 -8.03 -12.86 7.85
N PRO A 2 -6.99 -13.53 7.31
CA PRO A 2 -5.99 -12.85 6.47
C PRO A 2 -6.63 -12.23 5.23
N PHE A 3 -6.16 -11.06 4.80
CA PHE A 3 -6.68 -10.38 3.61
C PHE A 3 -5.87 -10.79 2.39
N HIS A 4 -6.53 -11.34 1.38
CA HIS A 4 -5.88 -11.89 0.19
C HIS A 4 -6.06 -10.89 -0.95
N ILE A 5 -4.96 -10.52 -1.61
CA ILE A 5 -4.91 -9.54 -2.69
C ILE A 5 -4.30 -10.21 -3.92
N GLY A 6 -4.86 -9.89 -5.09
CA GLY A 6 -4.41 -10.44 -6.35
C GLY A 6 -5.00 -11.82 -6.64
N SER A 7 -4.90 -12.21 -7.90
CA SER A 7 -5.33 -13.51 -8.42
C SER A 7 -4.35 -13.95 -9.49
N GLY A 8 -4.15 -15.27 -9.66
CA GLY A 8 -3.22 -15.81 -10.65
C GLY A 8 -1.76 -15.78 -10.20
N CYS A 9 -0.89 -15.12 -10.98
CA CYS A 9 0.57 -15.27 -10.87
C CYS A 9 1.23 -14.46 -9.74
N LEU A 10 0.54 -13.47 -9.15
CA LEU A 10 1.08 -12.63 -8.07
C LEU A 10 0.07 -12.48 -6.91
N PRO A 11 -0.32 -13.58 -6.24
CA PRO A 11 -1.14 -13.49 -5.05
C PRO A 11 -0.30 -12.99 -3.86
N ALA A 12 -0.89 -12.13 -3.05
CA ALA A 12 -0.30 -11.64 -1.82
C ALA A 12 -1.29 -11.77 -0.67
N THR A 13 -0.80 -12.09 0.52
CA THR A 13 -1.62 -12.19 1.72
C THR A 13 -1.14 -11.22 2.78
N ILE A 14 -2.04 -10.35 3.25
CA ILE A 14 -1.81 -9.46 4.37
C ILE A 14 -2.35 -10.14 5.64
N SER A 15 -1.45 -10.40 6.60
CA SER A 15 -1.82 -11.00 7.87
C SER A 15 -2.63 -10.04 8.75
N ASN A 16 -3.51 -10.57 9.60
CA ASN A 16 -4.27 -9.75 10.58
C ASN A 16 -3.35 -8.92 11.46
N ARG A 17 -2.21 -9.49 11.89
CA ARG A 17 -1.21 -8.78 12.69
C ARG A 17 -0.72 -7.51 11.99
N ARG A 18 -0.52 -7.58 10.67
CA ARG A 18 -0.08 -6.42 9.88
C ARG A 18 -1.19 -5.38 9.74
N ILE A 19 -2.45 -5.81 9.55
CA ILE A 19 -3.63 -4.93 9.53
C ILE A 19 -3.79 -4.20 10.87
N TYR A 20 -3.74 -4.92 12.00
CA TYR A 20 -3.81 -4.31 13.32
C TYR A 20 -2.70 -3.30 13.55
N ARG A 21 -1.48 -3.62 13.13
CA ARG A 21 -0.33 -2.73 13.29
C ARG A 21 -0.46 -1.45 12.44
N ILE A 22 -1.11 -1.52 11.28
CA ILE A 22 -1.43 -0.32 10.48
C ILE A 22 -2.52 0.51 11.17
N ALA A 23 -3.60 -0.14 11.64
CA ALA A 23 -4.72 0.54 12.29
C ALA A 23 -4.35 1.23 13.61
N TRP A 24 -3.33 0.73 14.31
CA TRP A 24 -2.84 1.27 15.58
C TRP A 24 -1.58 2.14 15.44
N SER A 25 -1.08 2.34 14.22
CA SER A 25 0.07 3.20 13.99
C SER A 25 -0.38 4.65 13.92
N ASP A 26 0.11 5.49 14.84
CA ASP A 26 -0.06 6.94 14.75
C ASP A 26 0.77 7.56 13.61
N THR A 27 1.76 6.80 13.12
CA THR A 27 2.54 7.17 11.94
C THR A 27 1.82 6.69 10.69
N PRO A 28 1.49 7.58 9.74
CA PRO A 28 0.92 7.15 8.47
C PRO A 28 1.85 6.15 7.77
N PRO A 29 1.30 5.18 7.01
CA PRO A 29 2.11 4.25 6.25
C PRO A 29 3.07 5.02 5.35
N GLU A 30 4.33 4.61 5.32
CA GLU A 30 5.27 5.17 4.36
C GLU A 30 4.72 4.90 2.95
N MET A 31 4.59 5.94 2.13
CA MET A 31 4.09 5.78 0.77
C MET A 31 4.90 4.69 0.06
N SER A 32 4.18 3.77 -0.59
CA SER A 32 4.85 2.76 -1.41
C SER A 32 5.66 3.44 -2.51
N SER A 33 6.72 2.78 -2.99
CA SER A 33 7.51 3.30 -4.12
C SER A 33 6.63 3.60 -5.34
N TRP A 34 5.54 2.84 -5.52
CA TRP A 34 4.54 3.07 -6.55
C TRP A 34 3.72 4.36 -6.31
N GLU A 35 3.31 4.63 -5.07
CA GLU A 35 2.61 5.87 -4.71
C GLU A 35 3.52 7.09 -4.82
N LYS A 36 4.76 7.00 -4.36
CA LYS A 36 5.78 8.05 -4.55
C LYS A 36 6.02 8.32 -6.04
N MET A 37 6.08 7.27 -6.87
CA MET A 37 6.24 7.41 -8.32
C MET A 37 5.01 8.06 -8.97
N LYS A 38 3.79 7.64 -8.60
CA LYS A 38 2.56 8.29 -9.07
C LYS A 38 2.49 9.76 -8.67
N GLU A 39 2.81 10.08 -7.42
CA GLU A 39 2.82 11.47 -6.93
C GLU A 39 3.85 12.32 -7.69
N PHE A 40 5.05 11.78 -7.93
CA PHE A 40 6.07 12.44 -8.75
C PHE A 40 5.55 12.74 -10.17
N PHE A 41 4.94 11.78 -10.85
CA PHE A 41 4.41 12.01 -12.20
C PHE A 41 3.20 12.95 -12.21
N CYS A 42 2.28 12.82 -11.26
CA CYS A 42 1.06 13.63 -11.19
C CYS A 42 1.29 15.07 -10.74
N SER A 43 2.34 15.35 -9.96
CA SER A 43 2.70 16.70 -9.53
C SER A 43 3.51 17.47 -10.57
N THR A 44 4.32 16.78 -11.37
CA THR A 44 5.22 17.41 -12.36
C THR A 44 4.56 17.63 -13.73
N HIS A 45 3.42 16.97 -14.00
CA HIS A 45 2.71 17.02 -15.28
C HIS A 45 1.25 17.47 -15.14
N GLN A 46 0.99 18.50 -14.34
CA GLN A 46 -0.28 19.22 -14.41
C GLN A 46 -0.19 20.24 -15.55
N THR A 47 -0.60 19.84 -16.76
CA THR A 47 -0.91 20.75 -17.87
C THR A 47 -2.40 20.77 -18.11
#